data_AF-A0A5J4QTQ6-F1
#
_entry.id   AF-A0A5J4QTQ6-F1
#
_cell.length_a   1.000
_cell.length_b   1.000
_cell.length_c   1.000
_cell.angle_alpha   90.00
_cell.angle_beta   90.00
_cell.angle_gamma   90.00
#
_symmetry.space_group_name_H-M   'P 1'
#
loop_
_entity.id
_entity.type
_entity.pdbx_description
1 polymer ?
#
loop_
_entity_poly.entity_id
_entity_poly.type
_entity_poly.pdbx_seq_one_letter_code
_entity_poly.pdbx_strand_id
1 'polypeptide(L)' 'MTLTDQVVKNIIKRVIKSQDYRIEIVNLINVEFLQFTIDFFKKMLLQNLIPKILPLIGTENHLWTKNYLLMT' A
#
# COMPACT_ATOMS: atom_id res chain seq x y z
N MET A 1 0.95 -5.98 -7.71
CA MET A 1 0.28 -5.30 -8.83
C MET A 1 -1.00 -6.02 -9.27
N THR A 2 -2.13 -5.30 -9.35
CA THR A 2 -3.32 -5.78 -10.09
C THR A 2 -3.59 -4.79 -11.21
N LEU A 3 -3.29 -5.20 -12.44
CA LEU A 3 -3.58 -4.39 -13.62
C LEU A 3 -5.08 -4.51 -13.90
N THR A 4 -5.85 -3.45 -13.70
CA THR A 4 -7.29 -3.50 -13.93
C THR A 4 -7.57 -3.47 -15.44
N ASP A 5 -8.65 -4.13 -15.86
CA ASP A 5 -9.11 -4.10 -17.25
C ASP A 5 -9.28 -2.67 -17.77
N GLN A 6 -9.67 -1.75 -16.89
CA GLN A 6 -9.81 -0.35 -17.21
C GLN A 6 -8.47 0.32 -17.57
N VAL A 7 -7.39 0.02 -16.83
CA VAL A 7 -6.07 0.59 -17.14
C VAL A 7 -5.51 -0.02 -18.43
N VAL A 8 -5.68 -1.33 -18.63
CA VAL A 8 -5.31 -1.99 -19.89
C VAL A 8 -6.03 -1.34 -21.08
N LYS A 9 -7.34 -1.13 -20.96
CA LYS A 9 -8.16 -0.49 -21.99
C LYS A 9 -7.70 0.95 -22.28
N ASN A 10 -7.32 1.70 -21.25
CA ASN A 10 -6.81 3.07 -21.40
C ASN A 10 -5.47 3.10 -22.12
N ILE A 11 -4.55 2.19 -21.79
CA ILE A 11 -3.25 2.05 -22.47
C ILE A 11 -3.47 1.73 -23.95
N ILE A 12 -4.26 0.69 -24.26
CA ILE A 12 -4.56 0.28 -25.64
C ILE A 12 -5.18 1.44 -26.43
N LYS A 13 -6.17 2.13 -25.85
CA LYS A 13 -6.84 3.27 -26.48
C LYS A 13 -5.87 4.40 -26.83
N ARG A 14 -4.89 4.68 -25.96
CA ARG A 14 -3.89 5.73 -26.20
C ARG A 14 -2.88 5.30 -27.26
N VAL A 15 -2.39 4.06 -27.21
CA VAL A 15 -1.49 3.49 -28.22
C VAL A 15 -2.10 3.55 -29.62
N ILE A 16 -3.34 3.07 -29.79
CA ILE A 16 -4.03 3.07 -31.10
C ILE A 16 -4.22 4.50 -31.64
N LYS A 17 -4.34 5.49 -30.76
CA LYS A 17 -4.49 6.90 -31.12
C LYS A 17 -3.15 7.64 -31.27
N SER A 18 -2.00 6.95 -31.19
CA SER A 18 -0.67 7.56 -31.12
C SER A 18 -0.55 8.63 -30.03
N GLN A 19 -1.29 8.46 -28.93
CA GLN A 19 -1.26 9.33 -27.77
C GLN A 19 -0.28 8.78 -26.73
N ASP A 20 0.27 9.67 -25.90
CA ASP A 20 1.15 9.26 -24.83
C ASP A 20 0.39 8.40 -23.80
N TYR A 21 0.79 7.14 -23.71
CA TYR A 21 0.26 6.14 -22.77
C TYR A 21 1.11 6.03 -21.50
N ARG A 22 2.30 6.64 -21.46
CA ARG A 22 3.27 6.48 -20.35
C ARG A 22 2.72 7.06 -19.05
N ILE A 23 1.80 8.02 -19.12
CA ILE A 23 1.10 8.53 -17.93
C ILE A 23 0.31 7.44 -17.20
N GLU A 24 -0.31 6.50 -17.93
CA GLU A 24 -1.03 5.39 -17.32
C GLU A 24 -0.05 4.45 -16.60
N ILE A 25 1.13 4.24 -17.18
CA ILE A 25 2.20 3.42 -16.58
C ILE A 25 2.76 4.08 -15.31
N VAL A 26 3.04 5.39 -15.33
CA VAL A 26 3.51 6.13 -14.15
C VAL A 26 2.49 6.08 -13.02
N ASN A 27 1.19 6.23 -13.35
CA ASN A 27 0.13 6.14 -12.36
C ASN A 27 0.07 4.76 -11.70
N LEU A 28 0.22 3.68 -12.48
CA LEU A 28 0.28 2.32 -11.92
C LEU A 28 1.46 2.15 -10.97
N ILE A 29 2.65 2.59 -11.37
CA ILE A 29 3.86 2.54 -10.54
C ILE A 29 3.64 3.32 -9.24
N ASN A 30 3.05 4.52 -9.31
CA ASN A 30 2.81 5.34 -8.12
C ASN A 30 1.86 4.66 -7.12
N VAL A 31 0.79 4.02 -7.60
CA VAL A 31 -0.15 3.29 -6.74
C VAL A 31 0.54 2.11 -6.07
N GLU A 32 1.30 1.31 -6.83
CA GLU A 32 2.02 0.16 -6.27
C GLU A 32 3.13 0.59 -5.30
N PHE A 33 3.87 1.64 -5.63
CA PHE A 33 4.90 2.19 -4.77
C PHE A 33 4.33 2.74 -3.46
N LEU A 34 3.18 3.41 -3.51
CA LEU A 34 2.51 3.90 -2.32
C LEU A 34 2.07 2.73 -1.43
N GLN A 35 1.48 1.68 -2.01
CA GLN A 35 1.10 0.49 -1.26
C GLN A 35 2.32 -0.18 -0.62
N PHE A 36 3.39 -0.37 -1.39
CA PHE A 36 4.67 -0.85 -0.87
C PHE A 36 5.17 -0.01 0.31
N THR A 37 5.12 1.31 0.19
CA THR A 37 5.58 2.23 1.24
C THR A 37 4.77 2.07 2.51
N ILE A 38 3.45 1.96 2.40
CA ILE A 38 2.55 1.70 3.53
C ILE A 38 2.92 0.37 4.20
N ASP A 39 3.06 -0.69 3.43
CA ASP A 39 3.35 -2.04 3.95
C ASP A 39 4.74 -2.12 4.58
N PHE A 40 5.72 -1.44 3.99
CA PHE A 40 7.06 -1.29 4.54
C PHE A 40 7.02 -0.63 5.93
N PHE A 41 6.32 0.51 6.06
CA PHE A 41 6.21 1.20 7.34
C PHE A 41 5.41 0.41 8.37
N LYS A 42 4.32 -0.28 7.98
CA LYS A 42 3.59 -1.20 8.85
C LYS A 42 4.53 -2.27 9.43
N LYS A 43 5.32 -2.93 8.57
CA LYS A 43 6.28 -3.96 8.98
C LYS A 43 7.35 -3.39 9.92
N MET A 44 7.89 -2.22 9.60
CA MET A 44 8.90 -1.54 10.45
C MET A 44 8.35 -1.23 11.84
N LEU A 45 7.13 -0.69 11.93
CA LEU A 45 6.47 -0.38 13.20
C LEU A 45 6.18 -1.66 14.00
N LEU A 46 5.65 -2.69 13.34
CA LEU A 46 5.31 -3.99 13.94
C LEU A 46 6.52 -4.74 14.50
N GLN A 47 7.66 -4.70 13.81
CA GLN A 47 8.83 -5.48 14.20
C GLN A 47 9.75 -4.74 15.17
N ASN A 48 9.84 -3.41 15.07
CA ASN A 48 10.83 -2.65 15.83
C ASN A 48 10.22 -1.79 16.92
N LEU A 49 9.11 -1.11 16.66
CA LEU A 49 8.56 -0.10 17.57
C LEU A 49 7.58 -0.73 18.56
N ILE A 50 6.57 -1.44 18.05
CA ILE A 50 5.46 -2.00 18.83
C ILE A 50 5.95 -2.96 19.94
N PRO A 51 6.87 -3.91 19.68
CA PRO A 51 7.34 -4.83 20.73
C PRO A 51 8.05 -4.12 21.88
N LYS A 52 8.63 -2.93 21.63
CA LYS A 52 9.33 -2.14 22.66
C LYS A 52 8.38 -1.29 23.50
N ILE A 53 7.27 -0.82 22.93
CA ILE A 53 6.27 0.01 23.63
C ILE A 53 5.21 -0.83 24.35
N LEU A 54 4.91 -2.04 23.85
CA LEU A 54 3.86 -2.92 24.39
C LEU A 54 4.02 -3.25 25.90
N PRO A 55 5.24 -3.51 26.42
CA PRO A 55 5.45 -3.73 27.86
C PRO A 55 5.25 -2.46 28.70
N LEU A 56 5.31 -1.26 28.09
CA LEU A 56 5.26 0.03 28.78
C LEU A 56 3.83 0.57 28.95
N ILE A 57 2.88 0.08 28.14
CA ILE A 57 1.51 0.64 28.06
C ILE A 57 0.42 -0.22 28.73
N GLY A 58 0.77 -1.35 29.36
CA GLY A 58 -0.18 -2.24 30.03
C GLY A 58 -1.05 -3.10 29.09
N THR A 59 -1.57 -4.23 29.59
CA THR A 59 -2.27 -5.28 28.81
C THR A 59 -3.61 -4.84 28.21
N GLU A 60 -4.22 -3.78 28.72
CA GLU A 60 -5.50 -3.24 28.27
C GLU A 60 -5.37 -2.58 26.90
N ASN A 61 -4.20 -1.97 26.64
CA ASN A 61 -3.84 -1.36 25.35
C ASN A 61 -3.34 -2.39 24.32
N HIS A 62 -3.03 -3.62 24.75
CA HIS A 62 -2.63 -4.71 23.87
C HIS A 62 -3.79 -5.18 22.95
N LEU A 63 -5.03 -5.12 23.43
CA LEU A 63 -6.22 -5.51 22.64
C LEU A 63 -6.57 -4.47 21.57
N TRP A 64 -6.44 -3.18 21.89
CA TRP A 64 -6.63 -2.08 20.93
C TRP A 64 -5.57 -2.08 19.84
N THR A 65 -4.29 -2.26 20.21
CA THR A 65 -3.19 -2.34 19.25
C THR A 65 -3.33 -3.55 18.32
N LYS A 66 -3.67 -4.75 18.85
CA LYS A 66 -3.98 -5.92 18.00
C LYS A 66 -5.13 -5.69 17.03
N ASN A 67 -6.24 -5.10 17.47
CA ASN A 67 -7.39 -4.86 16.59
C ASN A 67 -7.11 -3.82 15.50
N TYR A 68 -6.38 -2.75 15.82
CA TYR A 68 -6.00 -1.73 14.82
C TYR A 68 -5.06 -2.29 13.74
N LEU A 69 -4.21 -3.25 14.10
CA LEU A 69 -3.24 -3.88 13.20
C LEU A 69 -3.81 -5.05 12.40
N LEU A 70 -4.91 -5.67 12.86
CA LEU A 70 -5.59 -6.77 12.17
C LEU A 70 -6.74 -6.31 11.26
N MET A 71 -7.19 -5.05 11.36
CA MET A 71 -8.27 -4.48 10.54
C MET A 71 -7.81 -3.84 9.21
N THR A 72 -6.54 -3.99 8.80
CA THR A 72 -6.00 -3.42 7.53
C THR A 72 -5.06 -4.38 6.81
#